data_AF-A0A9Q3WIE7-F1
#
_entry.id   AF-A0A9Q3WIE7-F1
#
_cell.length_a   1.000
_cell.length_b   1.000
_cell.length_c   1.000
_cell.angle_alpha   90.00
_cell.angle_beta   90.00
_cell.angle_gamma   90.00
#
_symmetry.space_group_name_H-M   'P 1'
#
loop_
_entity.id
_entity.type
_entity.pdbx_description
1 polymer ?
#
loop_
_entity_poly.entity_id
_entity_poly.type
_entity_poly.pdbx_seq_one_letter_code
_entity_poly.pdbx_strand_id
1 'polypeptide(L)'
;MKLAYTMAPGRGDTDLILDRLASDLIGRGLRLAGTVQINTDRPDAGPCDMDVKVLPDGPVLRISQNLGPSARGCRLDPEALEAAVGWVTARLTPATDLVIVNKFGKHEAEGRGFRAVIAEALALDIPVLVGLNDLNRAAFEDFAGGLATRLPPEPGALAQWAGQGTHGLAACA
;
A
#
# COMPACT_ATOMS: atom_id res chain seq x y z
N MET A 1 8.70 4.86 15.47
CA MET A 1 7.93 5.66 14.49
C MET A 1 6.91 4.75 13.82
N LYS A 2 5.68 5.22 13.57
CA LYS A 2 4.56 4.39 13.06
C LYS A 2 4.29 4.56 11.56
N LEU A 3 5.00 5.45 10.89
CA LEU A 3 4.92 5.61 9.44
C LEU A 3 6.25 5.21 8.82
N ALA A 4 6.21 4.34 7.82
CA ALA A 4 7.37 3.97 7.03
C ALA A 4 7.04 3.86 5.55
N TYR A 5 8.06 3.99 4.71
CA TYR A 5 7.93 3.75 3.28
C TYR A 5 9.07 2.91 2.74
N THR A 6 8.81 2.17 1.67
CA THR A 6 9.80 1.36 0.96
C THR A 6 9.68 1.53 -0.55
N MET A 7 10.79 1.37 -1.24
CA MET A 7 10.94 1.60 -2.67
C MET A 7 12.01 0.67 -3.24
N ALA A 8 11.62 -0.19 -4.18
CA ALA A 8 12.53 -1.00 -4.95
C ALA A 8 12.83 -0.35 -6.32
N PRO A 9 14.04 -0.54 -6.88
CA PRO A 9 14.46 0.14 -8.11
C PRO A 9 13.82 -0.43 -9.38
N GLY A 10 13.40 -1.69 -9.41
CA GLY A 10 12.78 -2.31 -10.58
C GLY A 10 11.28 -2.02 -10.68
N ARG A 11 10.79 -1.99 -11.93
CA ARG A 11 9.37 -1.79 -12.22
C ARG A 11 8.56 -2.98 -11.68
N GLY A 12 7.71 -2.72 -10.70
CA GLY A 12 6.86 -3.74 -10.08
C GLY A 12 7.52 -4.48 -8.92
N ASP A 13 8.80 -4.24 -8.64
CA ASP A 13 9.51 -4.93 -7.54
C ASP A 13 8.89 -4.58 -6.17
N THR A 14 8.56 -3.31 -5.94
CA THR A 14 7.87 -2.86 -4.71
C THR A 14 6.54 -3.59 -4.56
N ASP A 15 5.81 -3.81 -5.66
CA ASP A 15 4.52 -4.49 -5.66
C ASP A 15 4.67 -5.94 -5.21
N LEU A 16 5.63 -6.65 -5.80
CA LEU A 16 5.94 -8.04 -5.47
C LEU A 16 6.43 -8.20 -4.02
N ILE A 17 7.29 -7.29 -3.55
CA ILE A 17 7.82 -7.34 -2.18
C ILE A 17 6.71 -7.14 -1.16
N LEU A 18 5.81 -6.17 -1.39
CA LEU A 18 4.71 -5.90 -0.46
C LEU A 18 3.62 -6.97 -0.48
N ASP A 19 3.32 -7.57 -1.63
CA ASP A 19 2.38 -8.70 -1.71
C ASP A 19 2.89 -9.93 -0.95
N ARG A 20 4.19 -10.24 -1.09
CA ARG A 20 4.84 -11.32 -0.35
C ARG A 20 4.86 -11.03 1.15
N LEU A 21 5.28 -9.83 1.54
CA LEU A 21 5.28 -9.42 2.95
C LEU A 21 3.89 -9.54 3.56
N ALA A 22 2.86 -9.04 2.86
CA ALA A 22 1.48 -9.13 3.35
C ALA A 22 1.05 -10.58 3.55
N SER A 23 1.34 -11.45 2.57
CA SER A 23 1.02 -12.88 2.65
C SER A 23 1.74 -13.56 3.83
N ASP A 24 3.02 -13.27 4.02
CA ASP A 24 3.82 -13.85 5.12
C ASP A 24 3.30 -13.39 6.49
N LEU A 25 3.00 -12.11 6.65
CA LEU A 25 2.48 -11.56 7.91
C LEU A 25 1.07 -12.08 8.22
N ILE A 26 0.20 -12.21 7.22
CA ILE A 26 -1.12 -12.85 7.37
C ILE A 26 -0.96 -14.32 7.77
N GLY A 27 -0.04 -15.05 7.13
CA GLY A 27 0.26 -16.44 7.48
C GLY A 27 0.80 -16.62 8.91
N ARG A 28 1.41 -15.57 9.47
CA ARG A 28 1.84 -15.49 10.88
C ARG A 28 0.73 -15.04 11.84
N GLY A 29 -0.49 -14.78 11.34
CA GLY A 29 -1.65 -14.42 12.14
C GLY A 29 -1.82 -12.92 12.41
N LEU A 30 -1.06 -12.04 11.76
CA LEU A 30 -1.24 -10.60 11.91
C LEU A 30 -2.51 -10.12 11.22
N ARG A 31 -3.22 -9.21 11.87
CA ARG A 31 -4.43 -8.55 11.36
C ARG A 31 -4.02 -7.36 10.50
N LEU A 32 -3.85 -7.61 9.20
CA LEU A 32 -3.53 -6.58 8.23
C LEU A 32 -4.79 -5.87 7.71
N ALA A 33 -4.66 -4.59 7.40
CA ALA A 33 -5.59 -3.85 6.56
C ALA A 33 -4.81 -3.11 5.45
N GLY A 34 -5.53 -2.59 4.44
CA GLY A 34 -4.93 -1.85 3.35
C GLY A 34 -4.94 -2.59 2.02
N THR A 35 -3.98 -2.29 1.15
CA THR A 35 -3.92 -2.80 -0.22
C THR A 35 -2.50 -3.19 -0.63
N VAL A 36 -2.42 -4.23 -1.46
CA VAL A 36 -1.24 -4.56 -2.26
C VAL A 36 -1.59 -4.50 -3.74
N GLN A 37 -0.73 -3.92 -4.56
CA GLN A 37 -0.89 -3.91 -6.01
C GLN A 37 -0.44 -5.26 -6.59
N ILE A 38 -1.27 -5.86 -7.44
CA ILE A 38 -0.97 -7.10 -8.16
C ILE A 38 -1.20 -6.81 -9.65
N ASN A 39 -0.14 -6.42 -10.36
CA ASN A 39 -0.27 -6.08 -11.77
C ASN A 39 -0.53 -7.34 -12.59
N THR A 40 -1.52 -7.26 -13.48
CA THR A 40 -1.81 -8.32 -14.44
C THR A 40 -1.14 -7.98 -15.76
N ASP A 41 -0.19 -8.81 -16.17
CA ASP A 41 0.43 -8.71 -17.50
C ASP A 41 -0.61 -8.99 -18.58
N ARG A 42 -0.55 -8.19 -19.65
CA ARG A 42 -1.41 -8.41 -20.81
C ARG A 42 -0.64 -9.12 -21.91
N PRO A 43 -1.31 -9.99 -22.70
CA PRO A 43 -0.69 -10.62 -23.87
C PRO A 43 -0.30 -9.64 -24.98
N ASP A 44 -0.89 -8.44 -24.98
CA ASP A 44 -0.59 -7.38 -25.95
C ASP A 44 0.53 -6.44 -25.46
N ALA A 45 1.17 -5.73 -26.39
CA ALA A 45 2.24 -4.76 -26.08
C ALA A 45 1.74 -3.48 -25.35
N GLY A 46 0.52 -3.51 -24.80
CA GLY A 46 -0.08 -2.41 -24.06
C GLY A 46 0.48 -2.28 -22.64
N PRO A 47 0.22 -1.16 -21.95
CA PRO A 47 0.59 -1.06 -20.54
C PRO A 47 -0.25 -2.03 -19.70
N CYS A 48 0.39 -2.73 -18.76
CA CYS A 48 -0.25 -3.69 -17.85
C CYS A 48 -1.47 -3.11 -17.14
N ASP A 49 -2.41 -3.98 -16.77
CA ASP A 49 -3.47 -3.58 -15.86
C ASP A 49 -2.93 -3.46 -14.44
N MET A 50 -3.40 -2.42 -13.75
CA MET A 50 -3.14 -2.23 -12.33
C MET A 50 -4.35 -2.74 -11.58
N ASP A 51 -4.17 -3.79 -10.79
CA ASP A 51 -5.15 -4.28 -9.84
C ASP A 51 -4.63 -4.09 -8.41
N VAL A 52 -5.52 -3.87 -7.45
CA VAL A 52 -5.20 -3.89 -6.01
C VAL A 52 -6.00 -4.97 -5.33
N LYS A 53 -5.34 -5.74 -4.46
CA LYS A 53 -5.98 -6.67 -3.54
C LYS A 53 -6.18 -5.97 -2.20
N VAL A 54 -7.43 -5.91 -1.75
CA VAL A 54 -7.77 -5.43 -0.40
C VAL A 54 -7.37 -6.51 0.62
N LEU A 55 -6.61 -6.13 1.64
CA LEU A 55 -6.15 -7.03 2.69
C LEU A 55 -7.21 -7.23 3.80
N PRO A 56 -7.15 -8.34 4.55
CA PRO A 56 -6.27 -9.49 4.31
C PRO A 56 -6.82 -10.45 3.23
N ASP A 57 -8.13 -10.42 3.00
CA ASP A 57 -8.93 -11.38 2.23
C ASP A 57 -10.06 -10.69 1.42
N GLY A 58 -9.86 -9.44 1.07
CA GLY A 58 -10.85 -8.62 0.35
C GLY A 58 -10.83 -8.81 -1.17
N PRO A 59 -11.65 -8.03 -1.89
CA PRO A 59 -11.73 -8.13 -3.33
C PRO A 59 -10.43 -7.68 -4.01
N VAL A 60 -10.24 -8.19 -5.22
CA VAL A 60 -9.28 -7.63 -6.19
C VAL A 60 -10.04 -6.63 -7.05
N LEU A 61 -9.55 -5.38 -7.08
CA LEU A 61 -10.17 -4.27 -7.80
C LEU A 61 -9.23 -3.78 -8.90
N ARG A 62 -9.75 -3.74 -10.13
CA ARG A 62 -9.10 -3.11 -11.28
C ARG A 62 -9.07 -1.60 -11.08
N ILE A 63 -7.90 -1.03 -10.80
CA ILE A 63 -7.71 0.41 -10.62
C ILE A 63 -7.14 1.09 -11.88
N SER A 64 -7.05 0.36 -12.99
CA SER A 64 -6.71 0.94 -14.30
C SER A 64 -7.83 0.81 -15.31
N GLN A 65 -8.13 1.90 -16.00
CA GLN A 65 -9.05 1.98 -17.12
C GLN A 65 -8.32 2.05 -18.47
N ASN A 66 -9.00 1.61 -19.53
CA ASN A 66 -8.56 1.80 -20.90
C ASN A 66 -9.16 3.09 -21.46
N LEU A 67 -8.30 4.10 -21.66
CA LEU A 67 -8.72 5.41 -22.20
C LEU A 67 -8.69 5.47 -23.73
N GLY A 68 -8.37 4.35 -24.40
CA GLY A 68 -8.22 4.27 -25.84
C GLY A 68 -6.79 4.58 -26.33
N PRO A 69 -6.48 4.24 -27.60
CA PRO A 69 -5.11 4.19 -28.13
C PRO A 69 -4.40 5.54 -28.24
N SER A 70 -5.12 6.67 -28.16
CA SER A 70 -4.56 8.01 -28.30
C SER A 70 -4.54 8.83 -27.00
N ALA A 71 -4.99 8.23 -25.89
CA ALA A 71 -5.05 8.94 -24.62
C ALA A 71 -3.66 9.11 -23.98
N ARG A 72 -3.35 10.34 -23.56
CA ARG A 72 -2.14 10.67 -22.78
C ARG A 72 -2.42 10.87 -21.29
N GLY A 73 -3.67 10.63 -20.87
CA GLY A 73 -4.15 10.86 -19.51
C GLY A 73 -3.79 9.74 -18.53
N CYS A 74 -3.97 10.00 -17.24
CA CYS A 74 -3.78 9.00 -16.19
C CYS A 74 -4.77 7.85 -16.37
N ARG A 75 -4.25 6.62 -16.54
CA ARG A 75 -5.07 5.41 -16.64
C ARG A 75 -5.71 4.98 -15.32
N LEU A 76 -5.42 5.66 -14.22
CA LEU A 76 -6.02 5.31 -12.93
C LEU A 76 -7.54 5.49 -13.02
N ASP A 77 -8.27 4.52 -12.49
CA ASP A 77 -9.70 4.58 -12.27
C ASP A 77 -9.93 5.11 -10.84
N PRO A 78 -10.38 6.38 -10.69
CA PRO A 78 -10.58 6.97 -9.38
C PRO A 78 -11.73 6.31 -8.61
N GLU A 79 -12.77 5.83 -9.29
CA GLU A 79 -13.92 5.20 -8.63
C GLU A 79 -13.52 3.86 -8.02
N ALA A 80 -12.77 3.05 -8.76
CA ALA A 80 -12.23 1.79 -8.25
C ALA A 80 -11.25 2.00 -7.10
N LEU A 81 -10.45 3.08 -7.14
CA LEU A 81 -9.54 3.42 -6.04
C LEU A 81 -10.32 3.83 -4.79
N GLU A 82 -11.32 4.69 -4.91
CA GLU A 82 -12.17 5.11 -3.78
C GLU A 82 -12.99 3.94 -3.21
N ALA A 83 -13.41 2.99 -4.05
CA ALA A 83 -14.00 1.74 -3.57
C ALA A 83 -13.01 0.94 -2.71
N ALA A 84 -11.75 0.83 -3.13
CA ALA A 84 -10.69 0.18 -2.34
C ALA A 84 -10.46 0.90 -1.00
N VAL A 85 -10.45 2.24 -0.99
CA VAL A 85 -10.36 3.05 0.23
C VAL A 85 -11.52 2.73 1.17
N GLY A 86 -12.76 2.73 0.67
CA GLY A 86 -13.96 2.40 1.46
C GLY A 86 -13.89 1.02 2.09
N TRP A 87 -13.43 0.01 1.34
CA TRP A 87 -13.20 -1.33 1.87
C TRP A 87 -12.17 -1.36 2.99
N VAL A 88 -11.07 -0.62 2.86
CA VAL A 88 -10.01 -0.57 3.86
C VAL A 88 -10.45 0.16 5.11
N THR A 89 -11.09 1.33 4.97
CA THR A 89 -11.63 2.10 6.10
C THR A 89 -12.62 1.28 6.90
N ALA A 90 -13.53 0.55 6.24
CA ALA A 90 -14.51 -0.31 6.92
C ALA A 90 -13.88 -1.47 7.72
N ARG A 91 -12.64 -1.86 7.39
CA ARG A 91 -11.89 -2.93 8.06
C ARG A 91 -10.91 -2.41 9.12
N LEU A 92 -10.70 -1.11 9.17
CA LEU A 92 -9.76 -0.50 10.11
C LEU A 92 -10.37 -0.50 11.51
N THR A 93 -9.70 -1.18 12.42
CA THR A 93 -10.09 -1.25 13.84
C THR A 93 -8.89 -1.00 14.74
N PRO A 94 -9.07 -0.66 16.03
CA PRO A 94 -7.96 -0.58 16.99
C PRO A 94 -7.19 -1.91 17.16
N ALA A 95 -7.78 -3.01 16.70
CA ALA A 95 -7.17 -4.33 16.65
C ALA A 95 -6.31 -4.53 15.39
N THR A 96 -6.18 -3.57 14.48
CA THR A 96 -5.33 -3.75 13.29
C THR A 96 -3.86 -3.71 13.71
N ASP A 97 -3.09 -4.68 13.24
CA ASP A 97 -1.67 -4.82 13.61
C ASP A 97 -0.76 -3.99 12.67
N LEU A 98 -1.14 -3.86 11.40
CA LEU A 98 -0.42 -3.08 10.40
C LEU A 98 -1.34 -2.71 9.23
N VAL A 99 -1.18 -1.48 8.72
CA VAL A 99 -1.76 -1.06 7.44
C VAL A 99 -0.67 -1.05 6.36
N ILE A 100 -0.94 -1.68 5.22
CA ILE A 100 -0.08 -1.58 4.03
C ILE A 100 -0.82 -0.75 2.97
N VAL A 101 -0.21 0.31 2.46
CA VAL A 101 -0.75 1.10 1.35
C VAL A 101 0.17 0.97 0.16
N ASN A 102 -0.21 0.17 -0.82
CA ASN A 102 0.52 0.06 -2.07
C ASN A 102 -0.28 0.64 -3.25
N LYS A 103 -0.47 1.97 -3.21
CA LYS A 103 -0.55 2.88 -4.37
C LYS A 103 -0.64 4.36 -3.93
N PHE A 104 0.36 4.88 -3.22
CA PHE A 104 0.39 6.34 -2.99
C PHE A 104 0.85 7.03 -4.28
N GLY A 105 0.01 7.88 -4.85
CA GLY A 105 0.27 8.56 -6.10
C GLY A 105 -0.34 9.95 -6.19
N LYS A 106 -0.64 10.38 -7.42
CA LYS A 106 -1.10 11.74 -7.69
C LYS A 106 -2.40 12.10 -6.95
N HIS A 107 -3.30 11.13 -6.74
CA HIS A 107 -4.56 11.37 -6.05
C HIS A 107 -4.32 11.66 -4.56
N GLU A 108 -3.41 10.93 -3.94
CA GLU A 108 -2.95 11.16 -2.58
C GLU A 108 -2.10 12.43 -2.46
N ALA A 109 -1.38 12.86 -3.50
CA ALA A 109 -0.74 14.17 -3.49
C ALA A 109 -1.78 15.31 -3.46
N GLU A 110 -2.95 15.09 -4.07
CA GLU A 110 -4.06 16.07 -4.17
C GLU A 110 -5.07 15.99 -3.02
N GLY A 111 -4.77 15.25 -1.95
CA GLY A 111 -5.66 15.19 -0.77
C GLY A 111 -6.67 14.06 -0.75
N ARG A 112 -6.66 13.14 -1.72
CA ARG A 112 -7.66 12.06 -1.89
C ARG A 112 -7.06 10.67 -1.63
N GLY A 113 -7.81 9.62 -1.95
CA GLY A 113 -7.34 8.24 -1.89
C GLY A 113 -6.94 7.81 -0.48
N PHE A 114 -5.82 7.10 -0.36
CA PHE A 114 -5.42 6.49 0.91
C PHE A 114 -4.92 7.45 1.99
N ARG A 115 -4.83 8.77 1.75
CA ARG A 115 -4.41 9.73 2.79
C ARG A 115 -5.26 9.65 4.05
N ALA A 116 -6.59 9.57 3.89
CA ALA A 116 -7.52 9.51 5.01
C ALA A 116 -7.29 8.24 5.85
N VAL A 117 -7.11 7.11 5.17
CA VAL A 117 -6.77 5.82 5.80
C VAL A 117 -5.44 5.91 6.56
N ILE A 118 -4.41 6.52 5.97
CA ILE A 118 -3.11 6.67 6.64
C ILE A 118 -3.26 7.52 7.90
N ALA A 119 -3.95 8.65 7.81
CA ALA A 119 -4.17 9.54 8.96
C ALA A 119 -4.99 8.85 10.07
N GLU A 120 -6.05 8.13 9.71
CA GLU A 120 -6.90 7.39 10.65
C GLU A 120 -6.13 6.26 11.33
N ALA A 121 -5.35 5.49 10.57
CA ALA A 121 -4.50 4.43 11.11
C ALA A 121 -3.49 4.98 12.13
N LEU A 122 -2.83 6.09 11.79
CA LEU A 122 -1.89 6.75 12.70
C LEU A 122 -2.58 7.31 13.96
N ALA A 123 -3.80 7.83 13.84
CA ALA A 123 -4.60 8.30 14.98
C ALA A 123 -5.02 7.16 15.91
N LEU A 124 -5.22 5.96 15.37
CA LEU A 124 -5.46 4.72 16.12
C LEU A 124 -4.18 4.05 16.61
N ASP A 125 -3.02 4.70 16.43
CA ASP A 125 -1.73 4.18 16.85
C ASP A 125 -1.34 2.88 16.11
N ILE A 126 -1.84 2.71 14.87
CA ILE A 126 -1.56 1.55 14.00
C ILE A 126 -0.37 1.90 13.09
N PRO A 127 0.65 1.03 12.97
CA PRO A 127 1.75 1.22 12.02
C PRO A 127 1.25 1.21 10.57
N VAL A 128 1.85 2.03 9.72
CA VAL A 128 1.54 2.15 8.30
C VAL A 128 2.80 2.00 7.47
N LEU A 129 2.81 1.02 6.57
CA LEU A 129 3.86 0.81 5.57
C LEU A 129 3.35 1.24 4.19
N VAL A 130 4.06 2.15 3.54
CA VAL A 130 3.69 2.67 2.22
C VAL A 130 4.67 2.20 1.15
N GLY A 131 4.14 1.60 0.08
CA GLY A 131 4.87 1.32 -1.14
C GLY A 131 4.92 2.54 -2.04
N LEU A 132 6.11 2.97 -2.43
CA LEU A 132 6.31 4.12 -3.31
C LEU A 132 7.12 3.76 -4.56
N ASN A 133 7.01 4.65 -5.54
CA ASN A 133 7.95 4.76 -6.66
C ASN A 133 8.65 6.13 -6.61
N ASP A 134 9.68 6.31 -7.43
CA ASP A 134 10.46 7.56 -7.44
C ASP A 134 9.63 8.80 -7.75
N LEU A 135 8.60 8.66 -8.58
CA LEU A 135 7.74 9.78 -8.99
C LEU A 135 6.91 10.32 -7.82
N ASN A 136 6.52 9.45 -6.88
CA ASN A 136 5.60 9.80 -5.80
C ASN A 136 6.32 10.09 -4.47
N ARG A 137 7.64 9.87 -4.39
CA ARG A 137 8.42 10.03 -3.16
C ARG A 137 8.28 11.44 -2.56
N ALA A 138 8.54 12.48 -3.35
CA ALA A 138 8.52 13.85 -2.85
C ALA A 138 7.15 14.26 -2.28
N ALA A 139 6.06 13.86 -2.98
CA ALA A 139 4.71 14.14 -2.52
C ALA A 139 4.36 13.38 -1.22
N PHE A 140 4.86 12.16 -1.07
CA PHE A 140 4.70 11.41 0.17
C PHE A 140 5.52 12.00 1.33
N GLU A 141 6.76 12.42 1.08
CA GLU A 141 7.63 13.01 2.11
C GLU A 141 7.05 14.33 2.64
N ASP A 142 6.49 15.16 1.75
CA ASP A 142 5.75 16.38 2.12
C ASP A 142 4.52 16.05 2.98
N PHE A 143 3.70 15.08 2.55
CA PHE A 143 2.57 14.59 3.35
C PHE A 143 3.00 14.06 4.74
N ALA A 144 4.10 13.30 4.79
CA ALA A 144 4.58 12.68 6.01
C ALA A 144 5.17 13.70 7.00
N GLY A 145 5.51 14.92 6.56
CA GLY A 145 6.03 15.98 7.43
C GLY A 145 7.28 15.56 8.22
N GLY A 146 8.13 14.71 7.65
CA GLY A 146 9.33 14.17 8.32
C GLY A 146 9.08 13.06 9.34
N LEU A 147 7.85 12.57 9.48
CA LEU A 147 7.49 11.49 10.41
C LEU A 147 7.75 10.08 9.85
N ALA A 148 7.93 9.96 8.53
CA ALA A 148 8.13 8.67 7.87
C ALA A 148 9.59 8.24 7.90
N THR A 149 9.81 6.96 8.21
CA THR A 149 11.12 6.31 8.09
C THR A 149 11.24 5.60 6.74
N ARG A 150 12.31 5.82 6.00
CA ARG A 150 12.63 5.02 4.81
C ARG A 150 13.19 3.66 5.24
N LEU A 151 12.60 2.58 4.74
CA LEU A 151 13.08 1.22 4.93
C LEU A 151 13.74 0.70 3.65
N PRO A 152 14.76 -0.16 3.74
CA PRO A 152 15.27 -0.87 2.58
C PRO A 152 14.18 -1.82 2.04
N PRO A 153 14.11 -2.05 0.72
CA PRO A 153 13.15 -2.96 0.08
C PRO A 153 13.55 -4.43 0.27
N GLU A 154 13.82 -4.81 1.52
CA GLU A 154 14.28 -6.14 1.89
C GLU A 154 13.24 -6.80 2.80
N PRO A 155 12.76 -8.01 2.46
CA PRO A 155 11.70 -8.68 3.24
C PRO A 155 11.99 -8.75 4.74
N GLY A 156 13.24 -9.04 5.13
CA GLY A 156 13.65 -9.11 6.53
C GLY A 156 13.52 -7.77 7.27
N ALA A 157 13.97 -6.68 6.66
CA ALA A 157 13.88 -5.35 7.25
C ALA A 157 12.43 -4.87 7.39
N LEU A 158 11.60 -5.13 6.38
CA LEU A 158 10.18 -4.78 6.40
C LEU A 158 9.42 -5.59 7.45
N ALA A 159 9.66 -6.90 7.54
CA ALA A 159 9.03 -7.76 8.53
C ALA A 159 9.48 -7.43 9.97
N GLN A 160 10.76 -7.09 10.16
CA GLN A 160 11.29 -6.65 11.45
C GLN A 160 10.61 -5.36 11.90
N TRP A 161 10.52 -4.36 11.02
CA TRP A 161 9.85 -3.10 11.35
C TRP A 161 8.36 -3.30 11.64
N ALA A 162 7.67 -4.11 10.82
CA ALA A 162 6.27 -4.46 11.04
C ALA A 162 6.05 -5.09 12.42
N GLY A 163 6.92 -6.01 12.85
CA GLY A 163 6.81 -6.69 14.14
C GLY A 163 7.12 -5.79 15.36
N GLN A 164 7.91 -4.72 15.20
CA GLN A 164 8.19 -3.76 16.28
C GLN A 164 6.97 -2.89 16.62
N GLY A 165 6.07 -2.66 15.67
CA GLY A 165 4.88 -1.83 15.85
C GLY A 165 3.66 -2.57 16.42
N THR A 166 3.69 -3.90 16.41
CA THR A 166 2.56 -4.74 16.86
C THR A 166 2.65 -5.03 18.35
N HIS A 167 1.66 -4.58 19.12
CA HIS A 167 1.54 -4.85 20.55
C HIS A 167 1.30 -6.36 20.89
N GLY A 168 1.22 -7.24 19.90
CA GLY A 168 1.00 -8.69 20.07
C GLY A 168 2.20 -9.60 19.77
N LEU A 169 3.34 -9.08 19.31
CA LEU A 169 4.55 -9.88 19.01
C LEU A 169 5.60 -9.80 20.12
N ALA A 170 5.17 -9.67 21.38
CA ALA A 170 6.06 -9.95 22.49
C ALA A 170 6.34 -11.47 22.54
N ALA A 171 7.54 -11.84 22.08
CA ALA A 171 8.30 -13.05 22.41
C ALA A 171 7.70 -14.42 21.98
N CYS A 172 7.99 -14.82 20.75
CA CYS A 172 8.27 -16.22 20.39
C CYS A 172 9.37 -16.24 19.33
N ALA A 173 10.61 -15.94 19.74
CA ALA A 173 11.85 -16.39 19.09
C ALA A 173 13.01 -16.18 20.09
#